data_AF-A0A418E8M7-F1
#
_entry.id   AF-A0A418E8M7-F1
#
_cell.length_a   1.000
_cell.length_b   1.000
_cell.length_c   1.000
_cell.angle_alpha   90.00
_cell.angle_beta   90.00
_cell.angle_gamma   90.00
#
_symmetry.space_group_name_H-M   'P 1'
#
loop_
_entity.id
_entity.type
_entity.pdbx_description
1 polymer ?
#
loop_
_entity_poly.entity_id
_entity_poly.type
_entity_poly.pdbx_seq_one_letter_code
_entity_poly.pdbx_strand_id
1 'polypeptide(L)'
;MSIYSFPVLKMTGIIQFIRDSKLSISEEDIKNCDPAAVRRFFEAFFEVILDISKDDLTQPALSGLSALQHPNLHESSVPELAFFRTSKKLLEACGVDDFTWRDIQKPTLKRLRYLLSAIINFSKFKEERKVHFDQYLKTTVPSPSHVLRSLTYLDTLQDNLLRTKQQVEDENVALRRQLEELQSKQAAEAPALQVVIDECAAMEVDIGVLNTRQSVLQPEVKALKAQVAQLNDDIVPITFIRMN
;
A
#
# COMPACT_ATOMS: atom_id res chain seq x y z
N MET A 1 -33.72 11.70 50.86
CA MET A 1 -33.21 10.98 49.66
C MET A 1 -32.90 12.02 48.60
N SER A 2 -31.72 11.95 47.95
CA SER A 2 -31.39 12.88 46.86
C SER A 2 -32.31 12.59 45.68
N ILE A 3 -33.06 13.61 45.23
CA ILE A 3 -33.95 13.52 44.05
C ILE A 3 -33.13 13.34 42.76
N TYR A 4 -31.83 13.62 42.81
CA TYR A 4 -30.91 13.56 41.66
C TYR A 4 -29.90 12.41 41.81
N SER A 5 -29.55 11.81 40.67
CA SER A 5 -28.54 10.74 40.53
C SER A 5 -27.11 11.21 40.85
N PHE A 6 -26.86 12.51 40.87
CA PHE A 6 -25.57 13.13 41.17
C PHE A 6 -25.74 14.36 42.08
N PRO A 7 -24.68 14.76 42.82
CA PRO A 7 -24.73 15.92 43.70
C PRO A 7 -24.75 17.23 42.91
N VAL A 8 -25.69 18.13 43.23
CA VAL A 8 -25.72 19.49 42.66
C VAL A 8 -24.74 20.38 43.43
N LEU A 9 -23.70 20.82 42.75
CA LEU A 9 -22.61 21.60 43.33
C LEU A 9 -23.05 23.03 43.67
N LYS A 10 -22.45 23.59 44.72
CA LYS A 10 -22.52 25.03 45.00
C LYS A 10 -21.71 25.79 43.96
N MET A 11 -22.03 27.08 43.73
CA MET A 11 -21.30 27.92 42.78
C MET A 11 -19.80 27.91 43.04
N THR A 12 -19.39 28.04 44.31
CA THR A 12 -17.98 27.97 44.71
C THR A 12 -17.28 26.69 44.26
N GLY A 13 -17.94 25.54 44.34
CA GLY A 13 -17.38 24.26 43.87
C GLY A 13 -17.24 24.19 42.35
N ILE A 14 -18.17 24.80 41.61
CA ILE A 14 -18.11 24.87 40.14
C ILE A 14 -16.95 25.79 39.72
N ILE A 15 -16.84 26.97 40.32
CA ILE A 15 -15.76 27.92 40.01
C ILE A 15 -14.39 27.34 40.36
N GLN A 16 -14.28 26.65 41.50
CA GLN A 16 -13.05 25.98 41.86
C GLN A 16 -12.67 24.93 40.81
N PHE A 17 -13.63 24.10 40.39
CA PHE A 17 -13.38 23.11 39.34
C PHE A 17 -12.95 23.74 38.00
N ILE A 18 -13.60 24.83 37.59
CA ILE A 18 -13.26 25.56 36.35
C ILE A 18 -11.84 26.10 36.42
N ARG A 19 -11.44 26.65 37.56
CA ARG A 19 -10.07 27.14 37.82
C ARG A 19 -9.06 26.00 37.78
N ASP A 20 -9.35 24.88 38.44
CA ASP A 20 -8.47 23.70 38.46
C ASP A 20 -8.29 23.11 37.05
N SER A 21 -9.35 23.18 36.23
CA SER A 21 -9.36 22.75 34.83
C SER A 21 -8.76 23.78 33.87
N LYS A 22 -8.25 24.92 34.38
CA LYS A 22 -7.65 26.02 33.59
C LYS A 22 -8.57 26.58 32.49
N LEU A 23 -9.89 26.55 32.72
CA LEU A 23 -10.87 27.12 31.80
C LEU A 23 -10.99 28.63 32.03
N SER A 24 -10.90 29.42 30.95
CA SER A 24 -11.01 30.88 30.97
C SER A 24 -12.47 31.35 31.07
N ILE A 25 -13.15 30.98 32.15
CA ILE A 25 -14.55 31.30 32.45
C ILE A 25 -14.62 31.95 33.84
N SER A 26 -15.24 33.14 33.91
CA SER A 26 -15.38 33.88 35.16
C SER A 26 -16.63 33.46 35.96
N GLU A 27 -16.69 33.80 37.25
CA GLU A 27 -17.90 33.57 38.04
C GLU A 27 -19.08 34.44 37.58
N GLU A 28 -18.80 35.64 37.09
CA GLU A 28 -19.81 36.55 36.55
C GLU A 28 -20.43 35.99 35.26
N ASP A 29 -19.62 35.37 34.41
CA ASP A 29 -20.08 34.74 33.17
C ASP A 29 -21.15 33.68 33.46
N ILE A 30 -20.92 32.85 34.49
CA ILE A 30 -21.87 31.81 34.88
C ILE A 30 -23.10 32.41 35.55
N LYS A 31 -22.93 33.40 36.45
CA LYS A 31 -24.04 34.08 37.12
C LYS A 31 -24.98 34.74 36.11
N ASN A 32 -24.41 35.38 35.09
CA ASN A 32 -25.14 36.03 34.01
C ASN A 32 -25.64 35.04 32.94
N CYS A 33 -25.26 33.76 33.06
CA CYS A 33 -25.53 32.72 32.08
C CYS A 33 -25.09 33.13 30.66
N ASP A 34 -23.90 33.73 30.54
CA ASP A 34 -23.33 34.17 29.27
C ASP A 34 -23.26 32.98 28.28
N PRO A 35 -23.96 33.04 27.13
CA PRO A 35 -23.99 31.93 26.18
C PRO A 35 -22.60 31.53 25.68
N ALA A 36 -21.70 32.50 25.49
CA ALA A 36 -20.36 32.22 25.00
C ALA A 36 -19.51 31.46 26.04
N ALA A 37 -19.58 31.84 27.31
CA ALA A 37 -18.93 31.11 28.41
C ALA A 37 -19.53 29.71 28.62
N VAL A 38 -20.85 29.56 28.57
CA VAL A 38 -21.51 28.25 28.67
C VAL A 38 -21.07 27.35 27.51
N ARG A 39 -21.04 27.88 26.28
CA ARG A 39 -20.59 27.14 25.11
C ARG A 39 -19.13 26.69 25.25
N ARG A 40 -18.23 27.59 25.69
CA ARG A 40 -16.82 27.25 25.96
C ARG A 40 -16.67 26.16 27.03
N PHE A 41 -17.52 26.18 28.06
CA PHE A 41 -17.54 25.10 29.06
C PHE A 41 -17.86 23.76 28.39
N PHE A 42 -18.98 23.67 27.67
CA PHE A 42 -19.38 22.43 27.00
C PHE A 42 -18.32 21.94 25.99
N GLU A 43 -17.78 22.84 25.16
CA GLU A 43 -16.73 22.50 24.20
C GLU A 43 -15.48 21.92 24.86
N ALA A 44 -15.03 22.49 25.98
CA ALA A 44 -13.89 21.94 26.72
C ALA A 44 -14.14 20.51 27.20
N PHE A 45 -15.37 20.19 27.58
CA PHE A 45 -15.73 18.83 27.99
C PHE A 45 -16.01 17.91 26.81
N PHE A 46 -16.38 18.41 25.63
CA PHE A 46 -16.40 17.58 24.43
C PHE A 46 -15.00 17.10 24.08
N GLU A 47 -14.01 17.97 24.19
CA GLU A 47 -12.61 17.60 23.95
C GLU A 47 -12.13 16.58 25.00
N VAL A 48 -12.33 16.85 26.30
CA VAL A 48 -11.85 15.96 27.37
C VAL A 48 -12.62 14.64 27.45
N ILE A 49 -13.94 14.67 27.23
CA ILE A 49 -14.80 13.49 27.43
C ILE A 49 -14.99 12.71 26.14
N LEU A 50 -15.25 13.38 25.03
CA LEU A 50 -15.66 12.76 23.76
C LEU A 50 -14.55 12.74 22.71
N ASP A 51 -13.42 13.43 22.95
CA ASP A 51 -12.34 13.62 21.97
C ASP A 51 -12.86 14.31 20.68
N ILE A 52 -13.80 15.25 20.86
CA ILE A 52 -14.40 16.04 19.78
C ILE A 52 -13.95 17.49 19.96
N SER A 53 -13.20 17.99 18.98
CA SER A 53 -12.74 19.37 18.95
C SER A 53 -13.84 20.32 18.46
N LYS A 54 -13.61 21.62 18.65
CA LYS A 54 -14.47 22.66 18.08
C LYS A 54 -14.52 22.59 16.55
N ASP A 55 -13.40 22.25 15.92
CA ASP A 55 -13.32 22.16 14.46
C ASP A 55 -14.17 20.98 13.95
N ASP A 56 -14.15 19.84 14.65
CA ASP A 56 -14.99 18.67 14.34
C ASP A 56 -16.49 19.00 14.39
N LEU A 57 -16.90 19.91 15.28
CA LEU A 57 -18.30 20.36 15.37
C LEU A 57 -18.69 21.30 14.22
N THR A 58 -17.73 22.00 13.63
CA THR A 58 -17.98 22.95 12.53
C THR A 58 -17.96 22.28 11.17
N GLN A 59 -17.29 21.13 11.04
CA GLN A 59 -17.24 20.38 9.79
C GLN A 59 -18.54 19.58 9.59
N PRO A 60 -19.33 19.87 8.52
CA PRO A 60 -20.46 19.01 8.18
C PRO A 60 -19.97 17.60 7.84
N ALA A 61 -20.68 16.59 8.35
CA ALA A 61 -20.41 15.21 7.95
C ALA A 61 -20.51 15.09 6.42
N LEU A 62 -19.47 14.53 5.78
CA LEU A 62 -19.35 14.39 4.32
C LEU A 62 -20.60 13.73 3.68
N SER A 63 -21.23 12.81 4.39
CA SER A 63 -22.46 12.13 3.96
C SER A 63 -23.69 13.04 3.90
N GLY A 64 -23.73 14.13 4.68
CA GLY A 64 -24.84 15.09 4.73
C GLY A 64 -24.71 16.24 3.72
N LEU A 65 -23.54 16.46 3.14
CA LEU A 65 -23.30 17.55 2.18
C LEU A 65 -24.13 17.39 0.90
N SER A 66 -24.33 16.16 0.44
CA SER A 66 -25.14 15.85 -0.74
C SER A 66 -26.64 16.09 -0.53
N ALA A 67 -27.10 16.18 0.73
CA ALA A 67 -28.48 16.47 1.09
C ALA A 67 -28.79 17.98 1.16
N LEU A 68 -27.76 18.84 1.22
CA LEU A 68 -27.92 20.29 1.29
C LEU A 68 -27.78 20.89 -0.11
N GLN A 69 -28.89 21.37 -0.69
CA GLN A 69 -28.88 22.04 -2.00
C GLN A 69 -28.05 23.33 -2.00
N HIS A 70 -27.98 24.02 -0.85
CA HIS A 70 -27.21 25.25 -0.66
C HIS A 70 -26.41 25.21 0.66
N PRO A 71 -25.28 24.50 0.72
CA PRO A 71 -24.51 24.30 1.95
C PRO A 71 -24.09 25.60 2.64
N ASN A 72 -23.76 26.64 1.86
CA ASN A 72 -23.29 27.93 2.36
C ASN A 72 -24.33 28.67 3.22
N LEU A 73 -25.64 28.42 3.00
CA LEU A 73 -26.69 29.02 3.83
C LEU A 73 -26.76 28.42 5.24
N HIS A 74 -26.06 27.30 5.48
CA HIS A 74 -26.13 26.54 6.70
C HIS A 74 -24.83 26.58 7.52
N GLU A 75 -23.89 27.47 7.16
CA GLU A 75 -22.61 27.64 7.86
C GLU A 75 -22.78 27.92 9.36
N SER A 76 -23.84 28.60 9.78
CA SER A 76 -24.13 28.84 11.21
C SER A 76 -25.06 27.79 11.82
N SER A 77 -26.01 27.24 11.06
CA SER A 77 -27.03 26.33 11.60
C SER A 77 -26.51 24.91 11.83
N VAL A 78 -25.63 24.42 10.96
CA VAL A 78 -25.06 23.06 11.08
C VAL A 78 -24.20 22.92 12.33
N PRO A 79 -23.25 23.83 12.62
CA PRO A 79 -22.46 23.75 13.85
C PRO A 79 -23.31 23.88 15.12
N GLU A 80 -24.37 24.69 15.08
CA GLU A 80 -25.29 24.85 16.22
C GLU A 80 -26.08 23.58 16.50
N LEU A 81 -26.57 22.90 15.45
CA LEU A 81 -27.22 21.59 15.56
C LEU A 81 -26.25 20.50 16.03
N ALA A 82 -25.01 20.52 15.54
CA ALA A 82 -23.97 19.62 16.00
C ALA A 82 -23.69 19.82 17.49
N PHE A 83 -23.50 21.07 17.92
CA PHE A 83 -23.32 21.44 19.32
C PHE A 83 -24.49 20.95 20.20
N PHE A 84 -25.74 21.18 19.78
CA PHE A 84 -26.92 20.72 20.54
C PHE A 84 -26.99 19.20 20.65
N ARG A 85 -26.78 18.47 19.54
CA ARG A 85 -26.80 17.00 19.52
C ARG A 85 -25.70 16.41 20.39
N THR A 86 -24.49 16.97 20.32
CA THR A 86 -23.36 16.52 21.14
C THR A 86 -23.58 16.84 22.62
N SER A 87 -24.11 18.03 22.95
CA SER A 87 -24.52 18.40 24.31
C SER A 87 -25.53 17.43 24.88
N LYS A 88 -26.56 17.08 24.09
CA LYS A 88 -27.62 16.16 24.50
C LYS A 88 -27.05 14.77 24.79
N LYS A 89 -26.24 14.20 23.89
CA LYS A 89 -25.59 12.90 24.10
C LYS A 89 -24.70 12.89 25.34
N LEU A 90 -23.92 13.96 25.55
CA LEU A 90 -23.08 14.10 26.74
C LEU A 90 -23.93 14.10 28.01
N LEU A 91 -25.00 14.88 28.04
CA LEU A 91 -25.87 15.03 29.21
C LEU A 91 -26.69 13.78 29.50
N GLU A 92 -27.16 13.05 28.49
CA GLU A 92 -27.76 11.72 28.64
C GLU A 92 -26.77 10.76 29.32
N ALA A 93 -25.50 10.74 28.89
CA ALA A 93 -24.46 9.95 29.55
C ALA A 93 -24.16 10.41 30.99
N CYS A 94 -24.39 11.69 31.31
CA CYS A 94 -24.31 12.23 32.66
C CYS A 94 -25.56 11.96 33.52
N GLY A 95 -26.61 11.34 32.95
CA GLY A 95 -27.88 11.06 33.62
C GLY A 95 -28.88 12.22 33.60
N VAL A 96 -28.84 13.07 32.57
CA VAL A 96 -29.77 14.18 32.32
C VAL A 96 -30.48 13.97 30.97
N ASP A 97 -31.70 13.45 31.02
CA ASP A 97 -32.47 13.09 29.81
C ASP A 97 -33.38 14.23 29.30
N ASP A 98 -33.58 15.27 30.12
CA ASP A 98 -34.52 16.37 29.86
C ASP A 98 -33.84 17.62 29.26
N PHE A 99 -32.67 17.47 28.63
CA PHE A 99 -31.97 18.58 27.99
C PHE A 99 -32.70 19.08 26.73
N THR A 100 -32.92 20.39 26.66
CA THR A 100 -33.69 21.03 25.57
C THR A 100 -32.99 22.26 25.00
N TRP A 101 -33.46 22.74 23.85
CA TRP A 101 -32.92 23.95 23.23
C TRP A 101 -33.03 25.20 24.10
N ARG A 102 -34.01 25.23 25.02
CA ARG A 102 -34.16 26.34 25.99
C ARG A 102 -32.95 26.44 26.91
N ASP A 103 -32.32 25.32 27.24
CA ASP A 103 -31.12 25.30 28.09
C ASP A 103 -29.92 25.99 27.43
N ILE A 104 -29.91 26.11 26.10
CA ILE A 104 -28.89 26.85 25.33
C ILE A 104 -29.32 28.29 25.06
N GLN A 105 -30.55 28.48 24.57
CA GLN A 105 -31.02 29.77 24.07
C GLN A 105 -31.43 30.73 25.20
N LYS A 106 -31.93 30.19 26.31
CA LYS A 106 -32.41 30.95 27.48
C LYS A 106 -32.02 30.22 28.77
N PRO A 107 -30.71 30.06 29.04
CA PRO A 107 -30.24 29.39 30.24
C PRO A 107 -30.72 30.13 31.48
N THR A 108 -31.15 29.38 32.49
CA THR A 108 -31.38 29.92 33.84
C THR A 108 -30.27 29.47 34.76
N LEU A 109 -29.84 30.31 35.69
CA LEU A 109 -28.72 30.01 36.57
C LEU A 109 -28.92 28.69 37.34
N LYS A 110 -30.15 28.44 37.79
CA LYS A 110 -30.51 27.20 38.50
C LYS A 110 -30.31 25.97 37.62
N ARG A 111 -30.75 26.03 36.37
CA ARG A 111 -30.67 24.93 35.41
C ARG A 111 -29.24 24.74 34.91
N LEU A 112 -28.54 25.81 34.56
CA LEU A 112 -27.14 25.78 34.18
C LEU A 112 -26.30 25.12 35.29
N ARG A 113 -26.47 25.54 36.54
CA ARG A 113 -25.76 24.94 37.70
C ARG A 113 -25.99 23.43 37.81
N TYR A 114 -27.21 22.97 37.54
CA TYR A 114 -27.55 21.54 37.53
C TYR A 114 -26.79 20.80 36.40
N LEU A 115 -26.81 21.32 35.17
CA LEU A 115 -26.11 20.75 34.03
C LEU A 115 -24.59 20.70 34.24
N LEU A 116 -23.99 21.80 34.70
CA LEU A 116 -22.56 21.85 35.01
C LEU A 116 -22.18 20.83 36.09
N SER A 117 -23.03 20.66 37.11
CA SER A 117 -22.79 19.66 38.16
C SER A 117 -22.80 18.23 37.61
N ALA A 118 -23.70 17.94 36.68
CA ALA A 118 -23.78 16.63 36.02
C ALA A 118 -22.49 16.32 35.26
N ILE A 119 -22.03 17.26 34.43
CA ILE A 119 -20.83 17.12 33.61
C ILE A 119 -19.58 16.99 34.49
N ILE A 120 -19.45 17.83 35.53
CA ILE A 120 -18.32 17.77 36.47
C ILE A 120 -18.29 16.40 37.18
N ASN A 121 -19.44 15.92 37.65
CA ASN A 121 -19.53 14.63 38.31
C ASN A 121 -19.11 13.48 37.37
N PHE A 122 -19.60 13.49 36.13
CA PHE A 122 -19.22 12.50 35.13
C PHE A 122 -17.73 12.56 34.78
N SER A 123 -17.17 13.76 34.65
CA SER A 123 -15.73 13.94 34.37
C SER A 123 -14.86 13.33 35.47
N LYS A 124 -15.21 13.57 36.74
CA LYS A 124 -14.48 12.97 37.88
C LYS A 124 -14.59 11.45 37.87
N PHE A 125 -15.78 10.92 37.62
CA PHE A 125 -15.98 9.48 37.48
C PHE A 125 -15.14 8.89 36.33
N LYS A 126 -15.13 9.53 35.16
CA LYS A 126 -14.31 9.11 34.02
C LYS A 126 -12.82 9.08 34.38
N GLU A 127 -12.33 10.10 35.09
CA GLU A 127 -10.93 10.18 35.53
C GLU A 127 -10.57 9.05 36.50
N GLU A 128 -11.42 8.78 37.49
CA GLU A 128 -11.24 7.65 38.41
C GLU A 128 -11.24 6.30 37.68
N ARG A 129 -12.12 6.12 36.68
CA ARG A 129 -12.17 4.89 35.88
C ARG A 129 -10.99 4.77 34.91
N LYS A 130 -10.47 5.88 34.38
CA LYS A 130 -9.33 5.90 33.45
C LYS A 130 -8.11 5.22 34.05
N VAL A 131 -7.82 5.43 35.34
CA VAL A 131 -6.69 4.77 36.03
C VAL A 131 -6.79 3.24 35.95
N HIS A 132 -7.98 2.68 36.18
CA HIS A 132 -8.22 1.24 36.08
C HIS A 132 -8.14 0.75 34.63
N PHE A 133 -8.68 1.53 33.69
CA PHE A 133 -8.65 1.19 32.27
C PHE A 133 -7.22 1.21 31.72
N ASP A 134 -6.39 2.20 32.09
CA ASP A 134 -4.99 2.29 31.71
C ASP A 134 -4.18 1.10 32.25
N GLN A 135 -4.48 0.63 33.47
CA GLN A 135 -3.87 -0.57 34.03
C GLN A 135 -4.24 -1.83 33.20
N TYR A 136 -5.51 -1.97 32.83
CA TYR A 136 -5.98 -3.06 31.97
C TYR A 136 -5.39 -2.99 30.55
N LEU A 137 -5.23 -1.78 29.99
CA LEU A 137 -4.64 -1.59 28.67
C LEU A 137 -3.18 -2.08 28.65
N LYS A 138 -2.41 -1.78 29.70
CA LYS A 138 -1.02 -2.25 29.84
C LYS A 138 -0.89 -3.77 29.87
N THR A 139 -1.90 -4.48 30.39
CA THR A 139 -1.88 -5.94 30.50
C THR A 139 -2.42 -6.66 29.26
N THR A 140 -3.27 -5.99 28.48
CA THR A 140 -4.08 -6.65 27.44
C THR A 140 -3.74 -6.20 26.03
N VAL A 141 -3.19 -5.00 25.86
CA VAL A 141 -2.78 -4.45 24.56
C VAL A 141 -1.27 -4.61 24.43
N PRO A 142 -0.76 -5.15 23.30
CA PRO A 142 0.68 -5.20 23.05
C PRO A 142 1.27 -3.80 23.23
N SER A 143 2.35 -3.71 24.01
CA SER A 143 3.04 -2.44 24.27
C SER A 143 3.19 -1.62 22.99
N PRO A 144 3.08 -0.27 23.02
CA PRO A 144 3.34 0.59 21.87
C PRO A 144 4.66 0.28 21.16
N SER A 145 5.66 -0.21 21.91
CA SER A 145 6.93 -0.69 21.37
C SER A 145 6.80 -1.91 20.45
N HIS A 146 5.82 -2.79 20.68
CA HIS A 146 5.54 -3.94 19.84
C HIS A 146 4.90 -3.53 18.51
N VAL A 147 3.94 -2.59 18.55
CA VAL A 147 3.32 -2.02 17.33
C VAL A 147 4.37 -1.27 16.51
N LEU A 148 5.18 -0.43 17.16
CA LEU A 148 6.25 0.31 16.49
C LEU A 148 7.27 -0.64 15.86
N ARG A 149 7.69 -1.70 16.57
CA ARG A 149 8.60 -2.72 16.02
C ARG A 149 8.00 -3.46 14.83
N SER A 150 6.70 -3.74 14.87
CA SER A 150 5.99 -4.33 13.72
C SER A 150 5.95 -3.39 12.52
N LEU A 151 5.72 -2.09 12.74
CA LEU A 151 5.74 -1.09 11.66
C LEU A 151 7.14 -0.94 11.07
N THR A 152 8.19 -0.87 11.90
CA THR A 152 9.57 -0.82 11.41
C THR A 152 9.93 -2.09 10.63
N TYR A 153 9.48 -3.26 11.08
CA TYR A 153 9.69 -4.50 10.35
C TYR A 153 9.01 -4.47 8.97
N LEU A 154 7.77 -3.99 8.89
CA LEU A 154 7.05 -3.85 7.62
C LEU A 154 7.76 -2.89 6.65
N ASP A 155 8.25 -1.76 7.16
CA ASP A 155 8.99 -0.77 6.35
C ASP A 155 10.28 -1.37 5.76
N THR A 156 11.06 -2.08 6.59
CA THR A 156 12.27 -2.77 6.10
C THR A 156 11.95 -3.86 5.09
N LEU A 157 10.83 -4.56 5.24
CA LEU A 157 10.40 -5.60 4.31
C LEU A 157 9.98 -4.99 2.97
N GLN A 158 9.29 -3.85 3.00
CA GLN A 158 8.92 -3.10 1.80
C GLN A 158 10.15 -2.59 1.04
N ASP A 159 11.14 -2.04 1.74
CA ASP A 159 12.40 -1.59 1.14
C ASP A 159 13.17 -2.73 0.46
N ASN A 160 13.23 -3.89 1.12
CA ASN A 160 13.88 -5.08 0.55
C ASN A 160 13.15 -5.57 -0.70
N LEU A 161 11.81 -5.64 -0.68
CA LEU A 161 11.01 -5.99 -1.85
C LEU A 161 11.24 -5.03 -3.02
N LEU A 162 11.32 -3.73 -2.75
CA LEU A 162 11.57 -2.73 -3.80
C LEU A 162 12.94 -2.92 -4.43
N ARG A 163 13.98 -3.16 -3.63
CA ARG A 163 15.34 -3.43 -4.12
C ARG A 163 15.41 -4.70 -4.96
N THR A 164 14.80 -5.80 -4.49
CA THR A 164 14.77 -7.06 -5.24
C THR A 164 14.00 -6.90 -6.54
N LYS A 165 12.88 -6.18 -6.54
CA LYS A 165 12.12 -5.88 -7.76
C LYS A 165 12.99 -5.13 -8.77
N GLN A 166 13.70 -4.09 -8.32
CA GLN A 166 14.59 -3.30 -9.18
C GLN A 166 15.69 -4.18 -9.80
N GLN A 167 16.33 -5.04 -9.01
CA GLN A 167 17.37 -5.97 -9.51
C GLN A 167 16.82 -6.91 -10.59
N VAL A 168 15.65 -7.50 -10.38
CA VAL A 168 15.00 -8.39 -11.36
C VAL A 168 14.61 -7.64 -12.64
N GLU A 169 14.18 -6.38 -12.53
CA GLU A 169 13.88 -5.54 -13.69
C GLU A 169 15.16 -5.22 -14.50
N ASP A 170 16.25 -4.85 -13.84
CA ASP A 170 17.54 -4.58 -14.48
C ASP A 170 18.11 -5.83 -15.17
N GLU A 171 18.03 -6.99 -14.51
CA GLU A 171 18.43 -8.28 -15.09
C GLU A 171 17.58 -8.65 -16.31
N ASN A 172 16.26 -8.42 -16.26
CA ASN A 172 15.39 -8.66 -17.40
C ASN A 172 15.75 -7.78 -18.60
N VAL A 173 16.06 -6.51 -18.37
CA VAL A 173 16.49 -5.59 -19.43
C VAL A 173 17.82 -6.07 -20.04
N ALA A 174 18.78 -6.48 -19.22
CA ALA A 174 20.06 -7.01 -19.68
C ALA A 174 19.90 -8.29 -20.52
N LEU A 175 19.08 -9.24 -20.05
CA LEU A 175 18.80 -10.49 -20.76
C LEU A 175 18.07 -10.24 -22.08
N ARG A 176 17.10 -9.33 -22.12
CA ARG A 176 16.41 -8.95 -23.36
C ARG A 176 17.38 -8.40 -24.39
N ARG A 177 18.31 -7.54 -23.97
CA ARG A 177 19.35 -7.00 -24.86
C ARG A 177 20.28 -8.08 -25.39
N GLN A 178 20.70 -9.03 -24.55
CA GLN A 178 21.53 -10.16 -24.99
C GLN A 178 20.77 -11.03 -26.00
N LEU A 179 19.48 -11.25 -25.78
CA LEU A 179 18.62 -12.05 -26.65
C LEU A 179 18.48 -11.39 -28.02
N GLU A 180 18.26 -10.07 -28.07
CA GLU A 180 18.25 -9.28 -29.31
C GLU A 180 19.59 -9.34 -30.05
N GLU A 181 20.72 -9.24 -29.33
CA GLU A 181 22.04 -9.31 -29.94
C GLU A 181 22.32 -10.70 -30.55
N LEU A 182 21.96 -11.77 -29.84
CA LEU A 182 22.10 -13.15 -30.34
C LEU A 182 21.19 -13.40 -31.55
N GLN A 183 19.95 -12.92 -31.53
CA GLN A 183 19.04 -13.03 -32.66
C GLN A 183 19.57 -12.28 -33.89
N SER A 184 20.15 -11.10 -33.70
CA SER A 184 20.77 -10.33 -34.79
C SER A 184 21.98 -11.06 -35.40
N LYS A 185 22.86 -11.62 -34.56
CA LYS A 185 23.99 -12.45 -35.02
C LYS A 185 23.52 -13.68 -35.79
N GLN A 186 22.53 -14.40 -35.25
CA GLN A 186 21.95 -15.56 -35.90
C GLN A 186 21.34 -15.21 -37.28
N ALA A 187 20.63 -14.08 -37.38
CA ALA A 187 20.07 -13.61 -38.64
C ALA A 187 21.15 -13.20 -39.66
N ALA A 188 22.26 -12.61 -39.21
CA ALA A 188 23.39 -12.23 -40.06
C ALA A 188 24.19 -13.45 -40.56
N GLU A 189 24.32 -14.49 -39.74
CA GLU A 189 25.05 -15.73 -40.08
C GLU A 189 24.22 -16.73 -40.90
N ALA A 190 22.89 -16.68 -40.80
CA ALA A 190 21.96 -17.55 -41.55
C ALA A 190 22.23 -17.65 -43.08
N PRO A 191 22.45 -16.55 -43.83
CA PRO A 191 22.72 -16.66 -45.27
C PRO A 191 24.06 -17.34 -45.57
N ALA A 192 25.11 -17.06 -44.80
CA ALA A 192 26.41 -17.70 -44.99
C ALA A 192 26.34 -19.20 -44.69
N LEU A 193 25.61 -19.59 -43.65
CA LEU A 193 25.36 -20.99 -43.34
C LEU A 193 24.58 -21.69 -44.47
N GLN A 194 23.57 -21.03 -45.04
CA GLN A 194 22.81 -21.59 -46.17
C GLN A 194 23.69 -21.83 -47.40
N VAL A 195 24.58 -20.88 -47.73
CA VAL A 195 25.53 -21.05 -48.85
C VAL A 195 26.42 -22.28 -48.62
N VAL A 196 26.97 -22.45 -47.42
CA VAL A 196 27.81 -23.62 -47.11
C VAL A 196 27.02 -24.92 -47.19
N ILE A 197 25.76 -24.92 -46.73
CA ILE A 197 24.86 -26.08 -46.85
C ILE A 197 24.64 -26.44 -48.33
N ASP A 198 24.35 -25.44 -49.16
CA ASP A 198 24.10 -25.64 -50.59
C ASP A 198 25.38 -26.13 -51.32
N GLU A 199 26.55 -25.59 -50.96
CA GLU A 199 27.85 -26.04 -51.47
C GLU A 199 28.17 -27.50 -51.08
N CYS A 200 27.94 -27.86 -49.81
CA CYS A 200 28.12 -29.23 -49.34
C CYS A 200 27.19 -30.20 -50.10
N ALA A 201 25.93 -29.83 -50.30
CA ALA A 201 24.97 -30.63 -51.05
C ALA A 201 25.41 -30.81 -52.52
N ALA A 202 25.96 -29.77 -53.15
CA ALA A 202 26.50 -29.88 -54.50
C ALA A 202 27.73 -30.81 -54.57
N MET A 203 28.67 -30.68 -53.62
CA MET A 203 29.84 -31.56 -53.55
C MET A 203 29.46 -33.02 -53.31
N GLU A 204 28.44 -33.29 -52.49
CA GLU A 204 27.92 -34.66 -52.28
C GLU A 204 27.41 -35.27 -53.59
N VAL A 205 26.72 -34.50 -54.43
CA VAL A 205 26.28 -34.93 -55.76
C VAL A 205 27.49 -35.23 -56.65
N ASP A 206 28.48 -34.33 -56.70
CA ASP A 206 29.69 -34.51 -57.51
C ASP A 206 30.49 -35.75 -57.09
N ILE A 207 30.62 -35.99 -55.79
CA ILE A 207 31.24 -37.21 -55.24
C ILE A 207 30.47 -38.45 -55.72
N GLY A 208 29.14 -38.41 -55.71
CA GLY A 208 28.29 -39.49 -56.25
C GLY A 208 28.57 -39.77 -57.73
N VAL A 209 28.68 -38.73 -58.55
CA VAL A 209 28.99 -38.85 -59.99
C VAL A 209 30.40 -39.41 -60.21
N LEU A 210 31.39 -38.88 -59.49
CA LEU A 210 32.78 -39.33 -59.60
C LEU A 210 32.96 -40.78 -59.14
N ASN A 211 32.30 -41.19 -58.05
CA ASN A 211 32.29 -42.58 -57.60
C ASN A 211 31.69 -43.51 -58.65
N THR A 212 30.60 -43.10 -59.30
CA THR A 212 29.97 -43.85 -60.40
C THR A 212 30.94 -43.98 -61.58
N ARG A 213 31.58 -42.88 -61.99
CA ARG A 213 32.58 -42.89 -63.08
C ARG A 213 33.80 -43.74 -62.74
N GLN A 214 34.28 -43.69 -61.50
CA GLN A 214 35.38 -44.51 -61.02
C GLN A 214 35.02 -46.00 -61.09
N SER A 215 33.81 -46.37 -60.69
CA SER A 215 33.32 -47.76 -60.76
C SER A 215 33.30 -48.29 -62.20
N VAL A 216 32.97 -47.45 -63.18
CA VAL A 216 32.98 -47.82 -64.62
C VAL A 216 34.39 -47.91 -65.19
N LEU A 217 35.29 -46.97 -64.87
CA LEU A 217 36.65 -46.93 -65.42
C LEU A 217 37.59 -47.96 -64.77
N GLN A 218 37.37 -48.36 -63.52
CA GLN A 218 38.18 -49.37 -62.83
C GLN A 218 38.33 -50.69 -63.59
N PRO A 219 37.25 -51.35 -64.08
CA PRO A 219 37.37 -52.58 -64.86
C PRO A 219 38.08 -52.36 -66.19
N GLU A 220 37.89 -51.21 -66.84
CA GLU A 220 38.57 -50.88 -68.11
C GLU A 220 40.09 -50.69 -67.92
N VAL A 221 40.51 -49.98 -66.87
CA VAL A 221 41.93 -49.87 -66.49
C VAL A 221 42.52 -51.24 -66.17
N LYS A 222 41.77 -52.10 -65.49
CA LYS A 222 42.22 -53.47 -65.18
C LYS A 222 42.39 -54.30 -66.46
N ALA A 223 41.47 -54.18 -67.42
CA ALA A 223 41.55 -54.84 -68.71
C ALA A 223 42.74 -54.34 -69.54
N LEU A 224 42.94 -53.03 -69.64
CA LEU A 224 44.09 -52.43 -70.34
C LEU A 224 45.42 -52.83 -69.71
N LYS A 225 45.53 -52.87 -68.37
CA LYS A 225 46.74 -53.37 -67.69
C LYS A 225 47.03 -54.83 -68.03
N ALA A 226 46.01 -55.68 -68.07
CA ALA A 226 46.16 -57.07 -68.49
C ALA A 226 46.63 -57.16 -69.95
N GLN A 227 46.10 -56.30 -70.83
CA GLN A 227 46.51 -56.24 -72.23
C GLN A 227 47.95 -55.74 -72.41
N VAL A 228 48.39 -54.74 -71.63
CA VAL A 228 49.78 -54.26 -71.63
C VAL A 228 50.73 -55.35 -71.10
N ALA A 229 50.35 -56.07 -70.06
CA ALA A 229 51.14 -57.21 -69.56
C ALA A 229 51.29 -58.28 -70.65
N GLN A 230 50.18 -58.63 -71.32
CA GLN A 230 50.19 -59.58 -72.44
C GLN A 230 51.10 -59.12 -73.59
N LEU A 231 50.96 -57.87 -74.04
CA LEU A 231 51.80 -57.32 -75.11
C LEU A 231 53.28 -57.22 -74.72
N ASN A 232 53.59 -56.91 -73.45
CA ASN A 232 54.97 -56.95 -72.97
C ASN A 232 55.54 -58.36 -73.00
N ASP A 233 54.78 -59.36 -72.53
CA ASP A 233 55.18 -60.77 -72.62
C ASP A 233 55.41 -61.19 -74.08
N ASP A 234 54.60 -60.70 -75.02
CA ASP A 234 54.74 -60.94 -76.46
C ASP A 234 55.96 -60.23 -77.10
N ILE A 235 56.42 -59.10 -76.54
CA ILE A 235 57.57 -58.32 -77.03
C ILE A 235 58.92 -58.89 -76.52
N VAL A 236 58.97 -59.44 -75.30
CA VAL A 236 60.18 -60.07 -74.72
C VAL A 236 60.87 -61.07 -75.67
N PRO A 237 60.16 -61.97 -76.38
CA PRO A 237 60.80 -62.87 -77.34
C PRO A 237 61.27 -62.16 -78.64
N ILE A 238 60.68 -61.03 -79.02
CA ILE A 238 61.03 -60.28 -80.25
C ILE A 238 62.27 -59.42 -80.04
N THR A 239 62.45 -58.80 -78.86
CA THR A 239 63.67 -58.04 -78.53
C THR A 239 64.89 -58.95 -78.39
N PHE A 240 64.70 -60.21 -77.97
CA PHE A 240 65.76 -61.22 -77.93
C PHE A 240 66.25 -61.65 -79.32
N ILE A 241 65.43 -61.50 -80.37
CA ILE A 241 65.79 -61.87 -81.76
C ILE A 241 66.61 -60.76 -82.45
N ARG A 242 66.56 -59.50 -81.99
CA ARG A 242 67.29 -58.37 -82.59
C ARG A 242 68.68 -58.08 -82.02
N MET A 243 69.11 -58.80 -80.97
CA MET A 243 70.44 -58.65 -80.35
C MET A 243 71.41 -59.82 -80.66
N ASN A 244 71.09 -60.66 -81.66
CA ASN A 244 72.01 -61.61 -82.28
C ASN A 244 72.27 -61.24 -83.75
#